data_AF-A0AAE3ZL22-F1
#
_entry.id   AF-A0AAE3ZL22-F1
#
_cell.length_a   1.000
_cell.length_b   1.000
_cell.length_c   1.000
_cell.angle_alpha   90.00
_cell.angle_beta   90.00
_cell.angle_gamma   90.00
#
_symmetry.space_group_name_H-M   'P 1'
#
loop_
_entity.id
_entity.type
_entity.pdbx_description
1 polymer ?
#
loop_
_entity_poly.entity_id
_entity_poly.type
_entity_poly.pdbx_seq_one_letter_code
_entity_poly.pdbx_strand_id
1 'polypeptide(L)' 'MAEQAWTAAELRVELARYHQELIAAENHRPSTIATYVQHPERFIAYLEGEYDPRQPQGRNAR' A
#
# COMPACT_ATOMS: atom_id res chain seq x y z
N MET A 1 4.05 14.76 -23.27
CA MET A 1 4.39 13.75 -22.27
C MET A 1 3.22 12.79 -22.23
N ALA A 2 3.40 11.52 -22.62
CA ALA A 2 2.33 10.54 -22.46
C ALA A 2 2.09 10.37 -20.95
N GLU A 3 0.83 10.43 -20.52
CA GLU A 3 0.46 10.18 -19.13
C GLU A 3 0.75 8.69 -18.88
N GLN A 4 1.79 8.40 -18.10
CA GLN A 4 2.15 7.03 -17.75
C GLN A 4 1.03 6.49 -16.85
N ALA A 5 0.16 5.66 -17.40
CA ALA A 5 -0.82 4.91 -16.61
C ALA A 5 -0.12 3.70 -15.99
N TRP A 6 -0.06 3.67 -14.66
CA TRP A 6 0.49 2.54 -13.91
C TRP A 6 -0.60 1.51 -13.64
N THR A 7 -0.29 0.24 -13.84
CA THR A 7 -1.14 -0.88 -13.40
C THR A 7 -1.00 -1.12 -11.89
N ALA A 8 -2.02 -1.71 -11.26
CA ALA A 8 -1.95 -2.07 -9.85
C ALA A 8 -0.80 -3.04 -9.53
N ALA A 9 -0.46 -3.93 -10.45
CA ALA A 9 0.70 -4.82 -10.33
C ALA A 9 2.03 -4.04 -10.29
N GLU A 10 2.21 -3.06 -11.18
CA GLU A 10 3.40 -2.19 -11.16
C GLU A 10 3.47 -1.34 -9.89
N LEU A 11 2.33 -0.84 -9.40
CA LEU A 11 2.27 -0.11 -8.12
C LEU A 11 2.69 -0.99 -6.93
N ARG A 12 2.34 -2.28 -6.91
CA ARG A 12 2.81 -3.21 -5.85
C ARG A 12 4.32 -3.43 -5.91
N VAL A 13 4.89 -3.57 -7.10
CA VAL A 13 6.33 -3.73 -7.28
C VAL A 13 7.08 -2.50 -6.78
N GLU A 14 6.61 -1.31 -7.12
CA GLU A 14 7.21 -0.06 -6.65
C GLU A 14 7.03 0.15 -5.14
N LEU A 15 5.87 -0.20 -4.59
CA LEU A 15 5.65 -0.14 -3.15
C LEU A 15 6.62 -1.06 -2.39
N ALA A 16 6.91 -2.24 -2.93
CA ALA A 16 7.90 -3.15 -2.37
C ALA A 16 9.32 -2.56 -2.44
N ARG A 17 9.69 -1.94 -3.56
CA ARG A 17 10.99 -1.24 -3.70
C ARG A 17 11.11 -0.10 -2.69
N TYR A 18 10.10 0.76 -2.61
CA TYR A 18 10.03 1.86 -1.65
C TYR A 18 10.17 1.36 -0.19
N HIS A 19 9.51 0.26 0.17
CA HIS A 19 9.64 -0.34 1.49
C HIS A 19 11.08 -0.78 1.79
N GLN A 20 11.77 -1.42 0.85
CA GLN A 20 13.16 -1.84 1.04
C GLN A 20 14.10 -0.64 1.20
N GLU A 21 13.90 0.43 0.43
CA GLU A 21 14.68 1.66 0.55
C GLU A 21 14.46 2.34 1.92
N LEU A 22 13.23 2.35 2.44
CA LEU A 22 12.94 2.86 3.79
C LEU A 22 13.62 2.05 4.90
N ILE A 23 13.67 0.72 4.77
CA ILE A 23 14.37 -0.15 5.72
C ILE A 23 15.88 0.13 5.67
N ALA A 24 16.45 0.15 4.46
CA ALA A 24 17.88 0.32 4.24
C ALA A 24 18.40 1.71 4.69
N ALA A 25 17.55 2.73 4.67
CA ALA A 25 17.93 4.06 5.09
C ALA A 25 18.05 4.22 6.63
N GLU A 26 17.56 3.24 7.42
CA GLU A 26 17.68 3.14 8.89
C GLU A 26 17.28 4.39 9.70
N ASN A 27 16.58 5.32 9.06
CA ASN A 27 16.25 6.66 9.58
C ASN A 27 14.79 6.78 10.01
N HIS A 28 13.99 5.72 9.83
CA HIS A 28 12.60 5.65 10.24
C HIS A 28 12.38 4.52 11.24
N ARG A 29 11.47 4.74 12.19
CA ARG A 29 11.03 3.67 13.10
C ARG A 29 10.23 2.63 12.30
N PRO A 30 10.28 1.34 12.67
CA PRO A 30 9.49 0.30 12.00
C PRO A 30 8.00 0.60 11.91
N SER A 31 7.42 1.22 12.94
CA SER A 31 6.01 1.65 12.96
C SER A 31 5.69 2.74 11.92
N THR A 32 6.65 3.63 11.64
CA THR A 32 6.52 4.68 10.64
C THR A 32 6.58 4.07 9.25
N ILE A 33 7.54 3.19 9.01
CA ILE A 33 7.67 2.44 7.76
C ILE A 33 6.38 1.65 7.47
N ALA A 34 5.86 0.93 8.48
CA ALA A 34 4.61 0.18 8.35
C ALA A 34 3.43 1.07 7.92
N THR A 35 3.32 2.27 8.47
CA THR A 35 2.26 3.22 8.09
C THR A 35 2.42 3.68 6.64
N TYR A 36 3.65 3.96 6.20
CA TYR A 36 3.95 4.37 4.83
C TYR A 36 3.70 3.27 3.80
N VAL A 37 3.68 2.01 4.20
CA VAL A 37 3.38 0.88 3.31
C VAL A 37 1.90 0.50 3.35
N GLN A 38 1.29 0.44 4.55
CA GLN A 38 -0.09 -0.01 4.73
C GLN A 38 -1.12 0.89 4.04
N HIS A 39 -0.92 2.21 4.03
CA HIS A 39 -1.87 3.12 3.40
C HIS A 39 -1.88 2.98 1.86
N PRO A 40 -0.72 3.02 1.17
CA PRO A 40 -0.67 2.70 -0.25
C PRO A 40 -1.17 1.29 -0.58
N GLU A 41 -0.87 0.28 0.24
CA GLU A 41 -1.34 -1.08 0.04
C GLU A 41 -2.88 -1.15 0.01
N ARG A 42 -3.55 -0.52 0.97
CA ARG A 42 -5.02 -0.41 0.97
C ARG A 42 -5.55 0.35 -0.23
N PHE A 43 -4.86 1.40 -0.66
CA PHE A 43 -5.25 2.15 -1.85
C PHE A 43 -5.15 1.30 -3.12
N ILE A 44 -4.09 0.52 -3.28
CA ILE A 44 -3.93 -0.42 -4.40
C ILE A 44 -5.01 -1.50 -4.36
N ALA A 45 -5.28 -2.07 -3.18
CA ALA A 45 -6.37 -3.03 -3.01
C ALA A 45 -7.75 -2.42 -3.36
N TYR A 46 -7.97 -1.13 -3.09
CA TYR A 46 -9.16 -0.42 -3.53
C TYR A 46 -9.24 -0.29 -5.05
N LEU A 47 -8.12 -0.01 -5.73
CA LEU A 47 -8.07 0.05 -7.20
C LEU A 47 -8.44 -1.28 -7.86
N GLU A 48 -8.13 -2.40 -7.20
CA GLU A 48 -8.48 -3.75 -7.68
C GLU A 48 -9.86 -4.24 -7.19
N GLY A 49 -10.56 -3.44 -6.37
CA GLY A 49 -11.85 -3.81 -5.79
C GLY A 49 -11.79 -4.82 -4.64
N GLU A 50 -10.59 -5.12 -4.14
CA GLU A 50 -10.35 -6.02 -3.00
C GLU A 50 -10.57 -5.33 -1.65
N TYR A 51 -10.62 -4.00 -1.63
CA TYR A 51 -10.84 -3.20 -0.43
C TYR A 51 -11.88 -2.10 -0.68
N ASP A 52 -12.88 -2.00 0.22
CA ASP A 52 -13.81 -0.87 0.25
C ASP A 52 -13.66 -0.11 1.59
N PRO A 53 -13.19 1.14 1.58
CA PRO A 53 -13.04 1.93 2.80
C PRO A 53 -14.38 2.29 3.48
N ARG A 54 -15.51 2.11 2.80
CA ARG A 54 -16.86 2.39 3.32
C ARG A 54 -17.55 1.14 3.87
N GLN A 55 -17.06 -0.05 3.54
CA GLN A 55 -17.55 -1.29 4.11
C GLN A 55 -16.90 -1.50 5.49
N PRO A 56 -17.69 -1.71 6.56
CA PRO A 56 -17.12 -2.14 7.83
C PRO A 56 -16.53 -3.53 7.62
N GLN A 57 -15.20 -3.62 7.61
CA GLN A 57 -14.45 -4.87 7.64
C GLN A 57 -15.00 -5.69 8.82
N GLY A 58 -15.72 -6.77 8.53
CA GLY A 58 -16.54 -7.49 9.48
C GLY A 58 -15.74 -8.01 10.68
N ARG A 59 -15.70 -7.24 11.76
CA ARG A 59 -15.43 -7.73 13.11
C ARG A 59 -16.78 -8.09 13.72
N ASN A 60 -17.37 -9.22 13.29
CA ASN A 60 -18.36 -10.04 14.02
C ASN A 60 -18.96 -11.12 13.08
N ALA A 61 -18.33 -12.28 12.99
CA ALA A 61 -19.06 -13.54 12.95
C ALA A 61 -18.74 -14.23 14.28
N ARG A 62 -19.66 -14.09 15.23
CA ARG A 62 -19.69 -14.85 16.49
C ARG A 62 -20.12 -16.27 16.21
#